data_AF-A0A3B9ITM4-F1
#
_entry.id   AF-A0A3B9ITM4-F1
#
_cell.length_a   1.000
_cell.length_b   1.000
_cell.length_c   1.000
_cell.angle_alpha   90.00
_cell.angle_beta   90.00
_cell.angle_gamma   90.00
#
_symmetry.space_group_name_H-M   'P 1'
#
loop_
_entity.id
_entity.type
_entity.pdbx_description
1 polymer ?
#
loop_
_entity_poly.entity_id
_entity_poly.type
_entity_poly.pdbx_seq_one_letter_code
_entity_poly.pdbx_strand_id
1 'polypeptide(L)' 'MTTATPKIALADVHKSFGRKQVLRGVDLSIDAGSSLVVIGGSGTGKSVL' A
#
# COMPACT_ATOMS: atom_id res chain seq x y z
N MET A 1 -15.77 -19.76 8.13
CA MET A 1 -14.71 -18.84 8.59
C MET A 1 -15.12 -17.44 8.15
N THR A 2 -15.39 -16.54 9.08
CA THR A 2 -15.87 -15.19 8.76
C THR A 2 -14.68 -14.36 8.28
N THR A 3 -14.54 -14.17 6.96
CA THR A 3 -13.53 -13.27 6.41
C THR A 3 -13.94 -11.85 6.75
N ALA A 4 -13.31 -11.28 7.78
CA ALA A 4 -13.48 -9.88 8.11
C ALA A 4 -13.10 -9.05 6.87
N THR A 5 -14.02 -8.18 6.42
CA THR A 5 -13.74 -7.29 5.30
C THR A 5 -12.80 -6.19 5.78
N PRO A 6 -11.60 -6.02 5.19
CA PRO A 6 -10.69 -4.97 5.59
C PRO A 6 -11.33 -3.61 5.36
N LYS A 7 -11.02 -2.64 6.23
CA LYS A 7 -11.55 -1.28 6.13
C LYS A 7 -10.89 -0.50 4.98
N ILE A 8 -9.62 -0.78 4.73
CA ILE A 8 -8.86 -0.25 3.59
C ILE A 8 -8.19 -1.43 2.90
N ALA A 9 -8.37 -1.55 1.59
CA ALA A 9 -7.74 -2.57 0.76
C ALA A 9 -7.13 -1.94 -0.49
N LEU A 10 -5.86 -2.23 -0.73
CA LEU A 10 -5.13 -1.99 -1.97
C LEU A 10 -4.80 -3.37 -2.55
N ALA A 11 -5.06 -3.55 -3.84
CA ALA A 11 -4.77 -4.78 -4.56
C ALA A 11 -4.01 -4.44 -5.84
N ASP A 12 -2.85 -5.06 -6.02
CA ASP A 12 -1.96 -4.92 -7.17
C ASP A 12 -1.76 -3.45 -7.62
N VAL A 13 -1.43 -2.56 -6.69
CA VAL A 13 -1.29 -1.13 -7.00
C VAL A 13 0.05 -0.84 -7.68
N HIS A 14 0.00 -0.28 -8.88
CA HIS A 14 1.16 0.20 -9.63
C HIS A 14 1.13 1.72 -9.80
N LYS A 15 2.30 2.36 -9.70
CA LYS A 15 2.43 3.80 -9.95
C LYS A 15 3.78 4.12 -10.54
N SER A 16 3.77 4.93 -11.60
CA SER A 16 4.98 5.46 -12.22
C SER A 16 4.90 6.98 -12.38
N PHE A 17 6.06 7.64 -12.33
CA PHE A 17 6.26 9.01 -12.80
C PHE A 17 7.25 8.97 -13.96
N GLY A 18 6.75 9.16 -15.19
CA GLY A 18 7.53 8.91 -16.39
C GLY A 18 8.05 7.47 -16.42
N ARG A 19 9.36 7.30 -16.59
CA ARG A 19 10.03 5.98 -16.63
C ARG A 19 10.28 5.38 -15.24
N LYS A 20 10.07 6.13 -14.15
CA LYS A 20 10.34 5.66 -12.79
C LYS A 20 9.11 4.93 -12.25
N GLN A 21 9.21 3.61 -12.08
CA GLN A 21 8.24 2.80 -11.35
C GLN A 21 8.44 3.00 -9.85
N VAL A 22 7.46 3.63 -9.20
CA VAL A 22 7.45 3.96 -7.76
C VAL A 22 6.74 2.90 -6.95
N LEU A 23 5.58 2.42 -7.41
CA LEU A 23 4.89 1.25 -6.85
C LEU A 23 4.84 0.17 -7.93
N ARG A 24 5.10 -1.08 -7.55
CA ARG A 24 5.32 -2.22 -8.46
C ARG A 24 4.44 -3.41 -8.09
N GLY A 25 3.15 -3.18 -7.87
CA GLY A 25 2.21 -4.20 -7.39
C GLY A 25 2.25 -4.27 -5.88
N VAL A 26 1.55 -3.34 -5.23
CA VAL A 26 1.42 -3.29 -3.77
C VAL A 26 0.04 -3.80 -3.36
N ASP A 27 0.05 -4.82 -2.51
CA ASP A 27 -1.11 -5.34 -1.81
C ASP A 27 -1.07 -4.90 -0.34
N LEU A 28 -2.17 -4.32 0.14
CA LEU A 28 -2.27 -3.86 1.53
C LEU A 28 -3.71 -4.00 2.05
N SER A 29 -3.87 -4.57 3.23
CA SER A 29 -5.14 -4.65 3.94
C SER A 29 -4.99 -4.05 5.34
N ILE A 30 -5.88 -3.14 5.71
CA ILE A 30 -5.93 -2.52 7.03
C ILE A 30 -7.29 -2.79 7.65
N ASP A 31 -7.29 -3.44 8.80
CA ASP A 31 -8.49 -3.74 9.56
C ASP A 31 -9.02 -2.52 10.32
N ALA A 32 -10.32 -2.50 10.56
CA ALA A 32 -10.93 -1.44 11.36
C ALA A 32 -10.35 -1.40 12.78
N GLY A 33 -9.96 -0.22 13.24
CA GLY A 33 -9.39 -0.03 14.58
C GLY A 33 -7.90 -0.32 14.69
N SER A 34 -7.23 -0.62 13.57
CA SER A 34 -5.77 -0.77 13.52
C SER A 34 -5.06 0.52 13.07
N SER A 35 -3.79 0.65 13.48
CA SER A 35 -2.87 1.69 13.02
C SER A 35 -1.72 1.04 12.27
N LEU A 36 -1.37 1.57 11.10
CA LEU A 36 -0.27 1.09 10.27
C LEU A 36 0.75 2.20 10.05
N VAL A 37 2.04 1.85 10.06
CA VAL A 37 3.16 2.77 9.80
C VAL A 37 3.96 2.25 8.61
N VAL A 38 4.21 3.12 7.63
CA VAL A 38 5.05 2.82 6.47
C VAL A 38 6.45 3.37 6.68
N ILE A 39 7.47 2.51 6.63
CA ILE A 39 8.89 2.85 6.84
C ILE A 39 9.71 2.40 5.63
N GLY A 40 10.82 3.09 5.36
CA GLY A 40 11.73 2.76 4.27
C GLY A 40 12.60 3.94 3.86
N GLY A 41 13.68 3.65 3.12
CA GLY A 41 14.63 4.66 2.64
C GLY A 41 14.00 5.75 1.76
N SER A 42 14.70 6.87 1.56
CA SER A 42 14.20 7.95 0.70
C SER A 42 13.92 7.46 -0.73
N GLY A 43 12.84 7.95 -1.34
CA GLY A 43 12.49 7.64 -2.74
C GLY A 43 11.86 6.26 -3.00
N THR A 44 11.52 5.49 -1.97
CA THR A 44 10.91 4.15 -2.06
C THR A 44 9.39 4.11 -2.27
N GLY A 45 8.74 5.27 -2.38
CA GLY A 45 7.30 5.35 -2.68
C GLY A 45 6.38 5.50 -1.47
N LYS A 46 6.90 5.66 -0.25
CA LYS A 46 6.10 5.79 0.99
C LYS A 46 5.07 6.92 0.98
N SER A 47 5.39 8.09 0.42
CA SER A 47 4.47 9.23 0.33
C SER A 47 3.52 9.13 -0.86
N VAL A 48 3.70 8.10 -1.69
CA VAL A 48 2.91 7.85 -2.91
C VAL A 48 1.92 6.71 -2.66
N LEU A 49 2.30 5.74 -1.84
CA LEU A 49 1.41 4.78 -1.20
C LEU A 49 0.42 5.51 -0.28
#